data_AF-A0A819V0K7-F1
#
_entry.id   AF-A0A819V0K7-F1
#
_cell.length_a   1.000
_cell.length_b   1.000
_cell.length_c   1.000
_cell.angle_alpha   90.00
_cell.angle_beta   90.00
_cell.angle_gamma   90.00
#
_symmetry.space_group_name_H-M   'P 1'
#
loop_
_entity.id
_entity.type
_entity.pdbx_description
1 polymer ?
#
loop_
_entity_poly.entity_id
_entity_poly.type
_entity_poly.pdbx_seq_one_letter_code
_entity_poly.pdbx_strand_id
1 'polypeptide(L)'
;MKNGEHKRCLVCDDVSIGINFGVPTCMPCKAFFRRHARKQGTSKFICEDIGNCVITYKYRRLCNGCRLTKCFHVGMKESLILSNDEREARNKLVTINRLKRGKVPKVESIVWMQPPLLLRMQQNPCQHLFPGDQVVLANIFHAYENTCIVAKNTRFQSFPSIVHTSIHNLLNEMSPMFEIFIEYLKLIPEFNNLLIQDKIRIMRNHFGNMININQPLMYSVTPTNLLVTYTNVFNTDITNRLLKRNQIVNQFMFDPIVLRILLIIVVLSSGNCRNIDHMDMDLVCDDTLSIFSAQNTYVELLWRYILSRSSNERTVATFFNRLLMYILHVQNIGMCIDNYMSRFTQEIKQMEPMMQKHQYWLSEWNNVIWSDEAHFEVLNRKNGTYVRRLKSETNQPFNFIPRVQGSGGSISVWGCIAGGARGPLVIYNGRLNGPAYINTIKEALPMFIHNAFDAGNQNWTYMQDNAPCHTSKYTMNWMKNNGINLVKWPASSPDLNPIENLWDHIDKKLRKLKPTNVGELQTMIEDLWLGITAKQCLTLVNSMPRRIKQCISVRGGTFNKY
;
A
#
# COMPACT_ATOMS: atom_id res chain seq x y z
N MET A 1 -23.87 -37.34 17.70
CA MET A 1 -23.75 -37.79 19.11
C MET A 1 -24.27 -36.69 20.02
N LYS A 2 -25.37 -36.95 20.73
CA LYS A 2 -25.84 -36.20 21.91
C LYS A 2 -25.11 -36.75 23.14
N ASN A 3 -24.52 -35.89 23.97
CA ASN A 3 -24.51 -35.95 25.44
C ASN A 3 -23.71 -34.77 25.97
N GLY A 4 -24.38 -33.91 26.73
CA GLY A 4 -23.84 -32.70 27.33
C GLY A 4 -23.04 -33.00 28.59
N GLU A 5 -21.76 -33.31 28.43
CA GLU A 5 -20.78 -33.01 29.47
C GLU A 5 -20.21 -31.63 29.18
N HIS A 6 -20.40 -30.68 30.11
CA HIS A 6 -19.65 -29.43 30.10
C HIS A 6 -18.16 -29.74 30.25
N LYS A 7 -17.45 -29.91 29.14
CA LYS A 7 -16.00 -30.10 29.16
C LYS A 7 -15.39 -28.88 29.86
N ARG A 8 -14.60 -29.08 30.91
CA ARG A 8 -13.85 -28.00 31.55
C ARG A 8 -12.64 -27.64 30.69
N CYS A 9 -12.20 -26.40 30.80
CA CYS A 9 -10.99 -25.92 30.16
C CYS A 9 -9.78 -26.57 30.84
N LEU A 10 -9.03 -27.40 30.12
CA LEU A 10 -7.88 -28.11 30.71
C LEU A 10 -6.74 -27.20 31.18
N VAL A 11 -6.79 -25.90 30.84
CA VAL A 11 -5.78 -24.91 31.26
C VAL A 11 -6.14 -24.25 32.61
N CYS A 12 -7.42 -24.03 32.91
CA CYS A 12 -7.82 -23.22 34.07
C CYS A 12 -9.15 -23.61 34.71
N ASP A 13 -9.72 -24.74 34.30
CA ASP A 13 -10.96 -25.35 34.79
C ASP A 13 -12.26 -24.55 34.60
N ASP A 14 -12.17 -23.39 33.94
CA ASP A 14 -13.30 -22.59 33.46
C ASP A 14 -14.14 -23.35 32.41
N VAL A 15 -15.34 -22.89 32.10
CA VAL A 15 -16.24 -23.55 31.14
C VAL A 15 -15.62 -23.55 29.73
N SER A 16 -15.44 -24.73 29.13
CA SER A 16 -14.93 -24.83 27.76
C SER A 16 -16.00 -24.43 26.76
N ILE A 17 -15.56 -23.73 25.71
CA ILE A 17 -16.39 -23.39 24.55
C ILE A 17 -16.21 -24.38 23.39
N GLY A 18 -15.43 -25.44 23.59
CA GLY A 18 -15.05 -26.41 22.57
C GLY A 18 -13.54 -26.65 22.46
N ILE A 19 -13.16 -27.46 21.47
CA ILE A 19 -11.76 -27.80 21.18
C ILE A 19 -11.12 -26.63 20.44
N ASN A 20 -10.11 -25.99 21.04
CA ASN A 20 -9.32 -24.94 20.40
C ASN A 20 -7.84 -25.33 20.43
N PHE A 21 -7.17 -25.24 19.28
CA PHE A 21 -5.77 -25.60 19.13
C PHE A 21 -5.45 -27.03 19.60
N GLY A 22 -6.40 -27.95 19.45
CA GLY A 22 -6.26 -29.37 19.80
C GLY A 22 -6.82 -29.76 21.16
N VAL A 23 -7.23 -28.81 22.02
CA VAL A 23 -7.60 -29.09 23.41
C VAL A 23 -8.90 -28.38 23.84
N PRO A 24 -9.77 -28.98 24.68
CA PRO A 24 -10.90 -28.30 25.28
C PRO A 24 -10.47 -27.09 26.12
N THR A 25 -10.84 -25.89 25.70
CA THR A 25 -10.44 -24.64 26.37
C THR A 25 -11.56 -23.61 26.43
N CYS A 26 -11.49 -22.68 27.39
CA CYS A 26 -12.38 -21.52 27.49
C CYS A 26 -11.94 -20.38 26.54
N MET A 27 -12.84 -19.43 26.28
CA MET A 27 -12.56 -18.27 25.41
C MET A 27 -11.30 -17.49 25.83
N PRO A 28 -11.08 -17.21 27.13
CA PRO A 28 -9.88 -16.49 27.56
C PRO A 28 -8.56 -17.24 27.31
N CYS A 29 -8.51 -18.57 27.55
CA CYS A 29 -7.30 -19.36 27.32
C CYS A 29 -7.01 -19.56 25.82
N LYS A 30 -8.06 -19.71 25.00
CA LYS A 30 -7.95 -19.65 23.53
C LYS A 30 -7.30 -18.35 23.06
N ALA A 31 -7.83 -17.20 23.50
CA ALA A 31 -7.32 -15.89 23.09
C ALA A 31 -5.91 -15.60 23.63
N PHE A 32 -5.61 -16.09 24.83
CA PHE A 32 -4.28 -16.01 25.43
C PHE A 32 -3.25 -16.80 24.61
N PHE A 33 -3.50 -18.09 24.36
CA PHE A 33 -2.58 -18.94 23.60
C PHE A 33 -2.30 -18.39 22.19
N ARG A 34 -3.35 -17.95 21.48
CA ARG A 34 -3.21 -17.33 20.15
C ARG A 34 -2.28 -16.09 20.12
N ARG A 35 -2.24 -15.32 21.21
CA ARG A 35 -1.43 -14.08 21.30
C ARG A 35 0.02 -14.35 21.72
N HIS A 36 0.29 -15.46 22.38
CA HIS A 36 1.53 -15.68 23.13
C HIS A 36 2.29 -16.95 22.75
N ALA A 37 1.67 -17.93 22.07
CA ALA A 37 2.33 -19.19 21.69
C ALA A 37 3.65 -18.98 20.94
N ARG A 38 3.69 -18.05 19.96
CA ARG A 38 4.90 -17.73 19.16
C ARG A 38 5.94 -16.85 19.88
N LYS A 39 5.75 -16.56 21.18
CA LYS A 39 6.62 -15.67 21.97
C LYS A 39 7.38 -16.40 23.09
N GLN A 40 7.49 -17.73 23.01
CA GLN A 40 8.32 -18.51 23.93
C GLN A 40 9.76 -17.97 23.94
N GLY A 41 10.35 -17.85 25.14
CA GLY A 41 11.73 -17.36 25.31
C GLY A 41 11.91 -15.84 25.34
N THR A 42 10.84 -15.04 25.28
CA THR A 42 10.94 -13.58 25.48
C THR A 42 10.98 -13.21 26.96
N SER A 43 11.78 -12.21 27.36
CA SER A 43 11.94 -11.74 28.76
C SER A 43 10.66 -11.30 29.46
N LYS A 44 9.54 -11.20 28.72
CA LYS A 44 8.19 -10.85 29.21
C LYS A 44 7.37 -12.00 29.81
N PHE A 45 7.84 -13.25 29.75
CA PHE A 45 7.09 -14.42 30.27
C PHE A 45 7.84 -15.25 31.30
N ILE A 46 8.83 -14.65 31.97
CA ILE A 46 9.52 -15.28 33.10
C ILE A 46 8.56 -15.29 34.31
N CYS A 47 8.47 -16.42 35.00
CA CYS A 47 7.73 -16.50 36.26
C CYS A 47 8.54 -15.78 37.34
N GLU A 48 7.89 -14.92 38.14
CA GLU A 48 8.53 -14.20 39.25
C GLU A 48 8.78 -15.09 40.48
N ASP A 49 8.22 -16.31 40.49
CA ASP A 49 8.41 -17.34 41.52
C ASP A 49 9.23 -18.55 40.97
N ILE A 50 8.91 -19.78 41.40
CA ILE A 50 9.63 -21.04 41.09
C ILE A 50 9.09 -21.73 39.80
N GLY A 51 8.20 -21.09 39.03
CA GLY A 51 7.67 -21.66 37.79
C GLY A 51 6.55 -22.71 37.94
N ASN A 52 5.97 -22.86 39.14
CA ASN A 52 4.94 -23.84 39.47
C ASN A 52 3.57 -23.23 39.87
N CYS A 53 3.24 -22.03 39.38
CA CYS A 53 2.00 -21.35 39.76
C CYS A 53 0.74 -22.17 39.37
N VAL A 54 -0.22 -22.30 40.30
CA VAL A 54 -1.50 -22.96 40.04
C VAL A 54 -2.39 -22.09 39.16
N ILE A 55 -2.75 -22.61 37.97
CA ILE A 55 -3.56 -21.88 37.00
C ILE A 55 -5.03 -22.27 37.13
N THR A 56 -5.84 -21.39 37.71
CA THR A 56 -7.32 -21.54 37.79
C THR A 56 -8.02 -20.36 37.12
N TYR A 57 -9.34 -20.42 36.94
CA TYR A 57 -10.11 -19.34 36.31
C TYR A 57 -9.97 -17.99 37.04
N LYS A 58 -9.73 -18.01 38.37
CA LYS A 58 -9.48 -16.83 39.21
C LYS A 58 -8.06 -16.30 39.05
N TYR A 59 -7.06 -17.18 39.09
CA TYR A 59 -5.64 -16.77 39.23
C TYR A 59 -4.83 -16.80 37.92
N ARG A 60 -5.43 -17.23 36.80
CA ARG A 60 -4.79 -17.27 35.46
C ARG A 60 -4.27 -15.93 34.92
N ARG A 61 -4.48 -14.81 35.60
CA ARG A 61 -3.94 -13.49 35.21
C ARG A 61 -2.65 -13.13 35.94
N LEU A 62 -2.32 -13.83 37.02
CA LEU A 62 -1.19 -13.49 37.89
C LEU A 62 0.16 -13.88 37.27
N CYS A 63 0.27 -15.07 36.70
CA CYS A 63 1.49 -15.51 36.03
C CYS A 63 1.24 -15.91 34.57
N ASN A 64 1.65 -15.06 33.63
CA ASN A 64 1.52 -15.35 32.20
C ASN A 64 2.49 -16.45 31.74
N GLY A 65 3.66 -16.57 32.37
CA GLY A 65 4.66 -17.61 32.09
C GLY A 65 4.11 -19.01 32.35
N CYS A 66 3.78 -19.31 33.61
CA CYS A 66 3.21 -20.60 34.01
C CYS A 66 1.91 -20.94 33.27
N ARG A 67 1.08 -19.93 32.94
CA ARG A 67 -0.12 -20.13 32.12
C ARG A 67 0.20 -20.57 30.70
N LEU A 68 1.20 -19.96 30.06
CA LEU A 68 1.61 -20.34 28.71
C LEU A 68 2.22 -21.74 28.71
N THR A 69 3.07 -22.05 29.68
CA THR A 69 3.63 -23.39 29.90
C THR A 69 2.52 -24.43 30.07
N LYS A 70 1.50 -24.14 30.89
CA LYS A 70 0.35 -25.02 31.07
C LYS A 70 -0.42 -25.23 29.77
N CYS A 71 -0.60 -24.21 28.93
CA CYS A 71 -1.25 -24.35 27.62
C CYS A 71 -0.53 -25.38 26.72
N PHE A 72 0.80 -25.33 26.65
CA PHE A 72 1.58 -26.29 25.89
C PHE A 72 1.55 -27.69 26.52
N HIS A 73 1.66 -27.76 27.85
CA HIS A 73 1.64 -29.02 28.60
C HIS A 73 0.32 -29.79 28.42
N VAL A 74 -0.83 -29.09 28.33
CA VAL A 74 -2.12 -29.74 28.06
C VAL A 74 -2.33 -30.09 26.58
N GLY A 75 -1.34 -29.80 25.72
CA GLY A 75 -1.31 -30.22 24.31
C GLY A 75 -1.81 -29.19 23.30
N MET A 76 -1.89 -27.89 23.64
CA MET A 76 -2.26 -26.87 22.66
C MET A 76 -1.14 -26.71 21.61
N LYS A 77 -1.48 -26.84 20.33
CA LYS A 77 -0.52 -26.81 19.21
C LYS A 77 -0.45 -25.43 18.56
N GLU A 78 0.76 -24.86 18.48
CA GLU A 78 0.98 -23.58 17.81
C GLU A 78 0.80 -23.64 16.28
N SER A 79 1.03 -24.81 15.67
CA SER A 79 0.83 -25.04 14.24
C SER A 79 -0.63 -24.88 13.79
N LEU A 80 -1.57 -24.90 14.74
CA LEU A 80 -2.99 -24.65 14.51
C LEU A 80 -3.34 -23.15 14.60
N ILE A 81 -2.35 -22.27 14.84
CA ILE A 81 -2.50 -20.82 14.74
C ILE A 81 -2.14 -20.41 13.32
N LEU A 82 -3.12 -19.92 12.57
CA LEU A 82 -2.94 -19.42 11.20
C LEU A 82 -1.79 -18.40 11.13
N SER A 83 -0.98 -18.47 10.07
CA SER A 83 -0.01 -17.41 9.75
C SER A 83 -0.74 -16.10 9.42
N ASN A 84 0.00 -14.98 9.39
CA ASN A 84 -0.59 -13.70 9.01
C ASN A 84 -1.15 -13.77 7.57
N ASP A 85 -0.41 -14.43 6.67
CA ASP A 85 -0.78 -14.60 5.26
C ASP A 85 -2.02 -15.50 5.09
N GLU A 86 -2.10 -16.60 5.83
CA GLU A 86 -3.26 -17.51 5.82
C GLU A 86 -4.52 -16.85 6.39
N ARG A 87 -4.36 -16.00 7.41
CA ARG A 87 -5.45 -15.22 7.99
C ARG A 87 -5.95 -14.17 7.00
N GLU A 88 -5.05 -13.51 6.27
CA GLU A 88 -5.42 -12.57 5.21
C GLU A 88 -6.14 -13.28 4.07
N ALA A 89 -5.63 -14.42 3.61
CA ALA A 89 -6.27 -15.23 2.57
C ALA A 89 -7.67 -15.67 2.98
N ARG A 90 -7.85 -16.15 4.23
CA ARG A 90 -9.15 -16.55 4.77
C ARG A 90 -10.11 -15.36 4.90
N ASN A 91 -9.64 -14.20 5.34
CA ASN A 91 -10.47 -13.00 5.45
C ASN A 91 -10.89 -12.47 4.07
N LYS A 92 -9.99 -12.48 3.08
CA LYS A 92 -10.32 -12.19 1.67
C LYS A 92 -11.40 -13.12 1.16
N LEU A 93 -11.28 -14.43 1.39
CA LEU A 93 -12.27 -15.45 1.02
C LEU A 93 -13.63 -15.26 1.72
N VAL A 94 -13.65 -14.94 3.02
CA VAL A 94 -14.90 -14.70 3.77
C VAL A 94 -15.61 -13.45 3.28
N THR A 95 -14.87 -12.37 2.99
CA THR A 95 -15.43 -11.13 2.43
C THR A 95 -15.99 -11.37 1.03
N ILE A 96 -15.25 -12.07 0.16
CA ILE A 96 -15.72 -12.45 -1.17
C ILE A 96 -16.99 -13.32 -1.10
N ASN A 97 -17.05 -14.29 -0.18
CA ASN A 97 -18.19 -15.18 -0.04
C ASN A 97 -19.43 -14.49 0.57
N ARG A 98 -19.26 -13.44 1.39
CA ARG A 98 -20.38 -12.59 1.84
C ARG A 98 -20.95 -11.73 0.71
N LEU A 99 -20.07 -11.15 -0.10
CA LEU A 99 -20.46 -10.35 -1.28
C LEU A 99 -21.16 -11.22 -2.35
N LYS A 100 -20.67 -12.44 -2.61
CA LYS A 100 -21.30 -13.40 -3.55
C LYS A 100 -22.69 -13.87 -3.14
N ARG A 101 -23.02 -13.83 -1.85
CA ARG A 101 -24.34 -14.25 -1.32
C ARG A 101 -25.35 -13.11 -1.26
N GLY A 102 -25.02 -11.93 -1.81
CA GLY A 102 -25.87 -10.73 -1.71
C GLY A 102 -26.10 -10.25 -0.27
N LYS A 103 -25.37 -10.82 0.71
CA LYS A 103 -25.44 -10.40 2.11
C LYS A 103 -24.51 -9.20 2.29
N VAL A 104 -25.00 -8.04 1.86
CA VAL A 104 -24.58 -6.75 2.42
C VAL A 104 -24.63 -6.88 3.95
N PRO A 105 -23.65 -6.38 4.72
CA PRO A 105 -23.80 -6.31 6.16
C PRO A 105 -25.17 -5.67 6.44
N LYS A 106 -26.04 -6.36 7.18
CA LYS A 106 -27.22 -5.72 7.74
C LYS A 106 -26.68 -4.56 8.57
N VAL A 107 -26.76 -3.36 8.02
CA VAL A 107 -26.79 -2.15 8.83
C VAL A 107 -27.99 -2.40 9.72
N GLU A 108 -27.75 -2.55 11.03
CA GLU A 108 -28.84 -2.45 11.98
C GLU A 108 -29.49 -1.10 11.71
N SER A 109 -30.67 -1.15 11.08
CA SER A 109 -31.51 0.00 10.88
C SER A 109 -31.98 0.46 12.25
N ILE A 110 -31.15 1.27 12.90
CA ILE A 110 -31.64 2.21 13.89
C ILE A 110 -32.50 3.17 13.06
N VAL A 111 -33.80 2.92 13.07
CA VAL A 111 -34.80 3.80 12.49
C VAL A 111 -34.69 5.14 13.21
N TRP A 112 -34.00 6.15 12.66
CA TRP A 112 -34.22 7.57 12.94
C TRP A 112 -33.70 8.50 11.82
N MET A 113 -34.53 9.51 11.55
CA MET A 113 -34.43 10.65 10.61
C MET A 113 -34.81 10.36 9.15
N GLN A 114 -36.01 10.83 8.79
CA GLN A 114 -36.47 10.95 7.41
C GLN A 114 -35.51 11.82 6.56
N PRO A 115 -35.52 11.68 5.22
CA PRO A 115 -34.70 12.47 4.32
C PRO A 115 -34.81 13.98 4.62
N PRO A 116 -33.80 14.81 4.32
CA PRO A 116 -33.94 16.25 4.43
C PRO A 116 -35.10 16.71 3.55
N LEU A 117 -36.16 17.16 4.19
CA LEU A 117 -37.14 18.07 3.61
C LEU A 117 -36.46 19.45 3.43
N LEU A 118 -35.48 19.54 2.54
CA LEU A 118 -35.01 20.84 2.04
C LEU A 118 -36.09 21.54 1.17
N LEU A 119 -37.27 20.92 0.98
CA LEU A 119 -38.35 21.47 0.15
C LEU A 119 -39.65 21.82 0.89
N ARG A 120 -39.78 21.56 2.19
CA ARG A 120 -40.82 22.21 3.00
C ARG A 120 -40.27 22.50 4.38
N MET A 121 -39.97 23.78 4.59
CA MET A 121 -40.04 24.41 5.90
C MET A 121 -41.35 23.94 6.57
N GLN A 122 -41.26 23.00 7.50
CA GLN A 122 -42.30 22.80 8.48
C GLN A 122 -41.80 23.33 9.81
N GLN A 123 -42.59 24.27 10.31
CA GLN A 123 -42.51 24.92 11.60
C GLN A 123 -42.53 23.86 12.71
N ASN A 124 -41.35 23.46 13.20
CA ASN A 124 -41.24 22.86 14.52
C ASN A 124 -40.46 23.83 15.42
N PRO A 125 -41.01 24.22 16.58
CA PRO A 125 -40.50 25.32 17.40
C PRO A 125 -39.35 24.87 18.32
N CYS A 126 -38.31 24.24 17.78
CA CYS A 126 -37.12 23.90 18.55
C CYS A 126 -35.99 24.89 18.19
N GLN A 127 -35.87 25.94 19.02
CA GLN A 127 -34.79 26.95 19.09
C GLN A 127 -34.28 27.49 17.75
N HIS A 128 -34.70 28.71 17.41
CA HIS A 128 -34.23 29.43 16.22
C HIS A 128 -32.70 29.55 16.22
N LEU A 129 -32.04 28.96 15.20
CA LEU A 129 -30.65 29.28 14.86
C LEU A 129 -30.53 30.80 14.73
N PHE A 130 -29.45 31.37 15.27
CA PHE A 130 -29.20 32.80 15.13
C PHE A 130 -29.16 33.19 13.64
N PRO A 131 -29.68 34.36 13.25
CA PRO A 131 -29.65 34.80 11.85
C PRO A 131 -28.25 34.72 11.21
N GLY A 132 -27.20 35.02 11.99
CA GLY A 132 -25.81 34.88 11.54
C GLY A 132 -25.42 33.44 11.19
N ASP A 133 -25.79 32.46 12.02
CA ASP A 133 -25.50 31.04 11.74
C ASP A 133 -26.22 30.59 10.46
N GLN A 134 -27.45 31.07 10.21
CA GLN A 134 -28.21 30.72 9.01
C GLN A 134 -27.52 31.20 7.73
N VAL A 135 -26.95 32.41 7.73
CA VAL A 135 -26.19 32.95 6.58
C VAL A 135 -24.95 32.11 6.32
N VAL A 136 -24.19 31.76 7.38
CA VAL A 136 -23.00 30.91 7.24
C VAL A 136 -23.35 29.54 6.68
N LEU A 137 -24.41 28.90 7.17
CA LEU A 137 -24.88 27.61 6.68
C LEU A 137 -25.33 27.68 5.21
N ALA A 138 -26.02 28.75 4.81
CA ALA A 138 -26.43 28.97 3.42
C ALA A 138 -25.21 29.10 2.49
N ASN A 139 -24.17 29.85 2.92
CA ASN A 139 -22.92 29.98 2.16
C ASN A 139 -22.20 28.64 2.01
N ILE A 140 -22.11 27.84 3.09
CA ILE A 140 -21.52 26.50 3.05
C ILE A 140 -22.28 25.59 2.09
N PHE A 141 -23.62 25.65 2.11
CA PHE A 141 -24.46 24.84 1.24
C PHE A 141 -24.32 25.24 -0.23
N HIS A 142 -24.35 26.54 -0.54
CA HIS A 142 -24.12 27.04 -1.89
C HIS A 142 -22.73 26.66 -2.42
N ALA A 143 -21.69 26.81 -1.59
CA ALA A 143 -20.34 26.36 -1.92
C ALA A 143 -20.29 24.85 -2.21
N TYR A 144 -21.01 24.05 -1.43
CA TYR A 144 -21.14 22.62 -1.65
C TYR A 144 -21.79 22.30 -2.99
N GLU A 145 -22.94 22.88 -3.31
CA GLU A 145 -23.64 22.63 -4.57
C GLU A 145 -22.75 22.94 -5.77
N ASN A 146 -22.06 24.09 -5.75
CA ASN A 146 -21.11 24.46 -6.80
C ASN A 146 -20.00 23.42 -6.96
N THR A 147 -19.42 22.92 -5.86
CA THR A 147 -18.36 21.89 -5.96
C THR A 147 -18.87 20.58 -6.54
N CYS A 148 -20.09 20.17 -6.21
CA CYS A 148 -20.71 18.98 -6.76
C CYS A 148 -21.00 19.14 -8.26
N ILE A 149 -21.44 20.31 -8.70
CA ILE A 149 -21.67 20.62 -10.12
C ILE A 149 -20.35 20.56 -10.89
N VAL A 150 -19.33 21.28 -10.42
CA VAL A 150 -18.00 21.30 -11.06
C VAL A 150 -17.46 19.89 -11.19
N ALA A 151 -17.51 19.09 -10.12
CA ALA A 151 -16.97 17.75 -10.13
C ALA A 151 -17.72 16.76 -11.05
N LYS A 152 -19.04 16.88 -11.15
CA LYS A 152 -19.83 16.09 -12.11
C LYS A 152 -19.46 16.44 -13.55
N ASN A 153 -19.11 17.71 -13.81
CA ASN A 153 -18.73 18.20 -15.13
C ASN A 153 -17.26 17.93 -15.46
N THR A 154 -16.38 17.76 -14.47
CA THR A 154 -14.94 17.52 -14.67
C THR A 154 -14.56 16.05 -14.59
N ARG A 155 -14.82 15.23 -15.64
CA ARG A 155 -14.35 13.81 -15.80
C ARG A 155 -14.63 12.80 -14.66
N PHE A 156 -15.10 13.20 -13.49
CA PHE A 156 -15.28 12.37 -12.30
C PHE A 156 -16.67 11.75 -12.17
N GLN A 157 -17.41 11.67 -13.29
CA GLN A 157 -18.73 11.04 -13.33
C GLN A 157 -18.75 9.62 -12.76
N SER A 158 -17.60 8.93 -12.75
CA SER A 158 -17.46 7.59 -12.18
C SER A 158 -16.09 7.38 -11.52
N PHE A 159 -15.73 8.13 -10.48
CA PHE A 159 -14.43 7.97 -9.83
C PHE A 159 -14.31 6.67 -8.98
N PRO A 160 -13.25 5.86 -9.16
CA PRO A 160 -12.21 5.98 -10.18
C PRO A 160 -12.71 5.45 -11.52
N SER A 161 -12.41 6.20 -12.57
CA SER A 161 -12.88 5.94 -13.95
C SER A 161 -12.41 4.58 -14.44
N ILE A 162 -11.22 4.16 -14.02
CA ILE A 162 -10.66 2.85 -14.29
C ILE A 162 -10.13 2.20 -13.00
N VAL A 163 -9.92 0.88 -13.06
CA VAL A 163 -9.23 0.16 -12.00
C VAL A 163 -7.74 0.48 -12.05
N HIS A 164 -7.22 1.06 -10.97
CA HIS A 164 -5.79 1.34 -10.85
C HIS A 164 -5.05 0.16 -10.23
N THR A 165 -3.81 -0.03 -10.68
CA THR A 165 -2.85 -1.00 -10.11
C THR A 165 -1.63 -0.31 -9.49
N SER A 166 -1.52 1.01 -9.64
CA SER A 166 -0.42 1.82 -9.12
C SER A 166 -0.97 3.07 -8.46
N ILE A 167 -0.31 3.50 -7.39
CA ILE A 167 -0.68 4.69 -6.64
C ILE A 167 -0.50 5.97 -7.46
N HIS A 168 0.46 5.99 -8.38
CA HIS A 168 0.68 7.14 -9.27
C HIS A 168 -0.52 7.41 -10.17
N ASN A 169 -1.09 6.35 -10.76
CA ASN A 169 -2.25 6.49 -11.64
C ASN A 169 -3.49 6.96 -10.86
N LEU A 170 -3.67 6.46 -9.64
CA LEU A 170 -4.73 6.91 -8.74
C LEU A 170 -4.56 8.40 -8.38
N LEU A 171 -3.35 8.83 -8.01
CA LEU A 171 -3.06 10.23 -7.69
C LEU A 171 -3.23 11.17 -8.88
N ASN A 172 -2.80 10.75 -10.07
CA ASN A 172 -2.97 11.54 -11.29
C ASN A 172 -4.45 11.77 -11.60
N GLU A 173 -5.30 10.76 -11.41
CA GLU A 173 -6.74 10.94 -11.53
C GLU A 173 -7.28 11.86 -10.42
N MET A 174 -6.77 11.77 -9.19
CA MET A 174 -7.22 12.61 -8.08
C MET A 174 -6.73 14.06 -8.14
N SER A 175 -5.66 14.37 -8.88
CA SER A 175 -5.02 15.68 -8.91
C SER A 175 -5.97 16.86 -9.20
N PRO A 176 -6.89 16.78 -10.19
CA PRO A 176 -7.82 17.87 -10.48
C PRO A 176 -8.83 18.15 -9.35
N MET A 177 -9.03 17.22 -8.40
CA MET A 177 -9.90 17.45 -7.24
C MET A 177 -9.36 18.50 -6.29
N PHE A 178 -8.05 18.73 -6.29
CA PHE A 178 -7.42 19.73 -5.44
C PHE A 178 -7.93 21.14 -5.77
N GLU A 179 -8.06 21.46 -7.05
CA GLU A 179 -8.57 22.75 -7.52
C GLU A 179 -10.01 22.99 -7.06
N ILE A 180 -10.86 21.95 -7.14
CA ILE A 180 -12.26 22.02 -6.69
C ILE A 180 -12.33 22.30 -5.18
N PHE A 181 -11.48 21.67 -4.38
CA PHE A 181 -11.44 21.92 -2.93
C PHE A 181 -10.87 23.29 -2.58
N ILE A 182 -9.93 23.82 -3.36
CA ILE A 182 -9.47 25.21 -3.21
C ILE A 182 -10.63 26.17 -3.44
N GLU A 183 -11.38 26.01 -4.53
CA GLU A 183 -12.52 26.88 -4.84
C GLU A 183 -13.61 26.81 -3.76
N TYR A 184 -13.86 25.62 -3.21
CA TYR A 184 -14.73 25.46 -2.04
C TYR A 184 -14.26 26.31 -0.85
N LEU A 185 -13.00 26.21 -0.48
CA LEU A 185 -12.45 26.85 0.73
C LEU A 185 -12.32 28.36 0.57
N LYS A 186 -12.15 28.88 -0.65
CA LYS A 186 -12.19 30.32 -0.92
C LYS A 186 -13.52 30.97 -0.53
N LEU A 187 -14.61 30.19 -0.52
CA LEU A 187 -15.94 30.66 -0.11
C LEU A 187 -16.14 30.67 1.41
N ILE A 188 -15.15 30.19 2.17
CA ILE A 188 -15.15 30.15 3.63
C ILE A 188 -14.43 31.41 4.15
N PRO A 189 -15.14 32.38 4.77
CA PRO A 189 -14.58 33.68 5.12
C PRO A 189 -13.32 33.59 5.98
N GLU A 190 -13.34 32.75 7.02
CA GLU A 190 -12.25 32.60 7.96
C GLU A 190 -11.02 31.97 7.29
N PHE A 191 -11.20 31.04 6.34
CA PHE A 191 -10.10 30.53 5.54
C PHE A 191 -9.54 31.62 4.62
N ASN A 192 -10.41 32.41 3.99
CA ASN A 192 -9.98 33.48 3.08
C ASN A 192 -9.24 34.62 3.81
N ASN A 193 -9.45 34.79 5.12
CA ASN A 193 -8.74 35.78 5.92
C ASN A 193 -7.34 35.33 6.39
N LEU A 194 -7.00 34.05 6.25
CA LEU A 194 -5.67 33.53 6.63
C LEU A 194 -4.56 34.05 5.70
N LEU A 195 -3.33 34.07 6.23
CA LEU A 195 -2.13 34.33 5.47
C LEU A 195 -1.99 33.34 4.31
N ILE A 196 -1.48 33.81 3.16
CA ILE A 196 -1.33 32.96 1.98
C ILE A 196 -0.42 31.75 2.22
N GLN A 197 0.63 31.90 3.02
CA GLN A 197 1.53 30.80 3.36
C GLN A 197 0.81 29.74 4.20
N ASP A 198 0.00 30.15 5.17
CA ASP A 198 -0.77 29.24 6.00
C ASP A 198 -1.88 28.55 5.23
N LYS A 199 -2.54 29.24 4.29
CA LYS A 199 -3.46 28.61 3.34
C LYS A 199 -2.75 27.47 2.58
N ILE A 200 -1.54 27.70 2.07
CA ILE A 200 -0.77 26.68 1.34
C ILE A 200 -0.41 25.50 2.25
N ARG A 201 0.10 25.77 3.46
CA ARG A 201 0.49 24.73 4.43
C ARG A 201 -0.70 23.87 4.84
N ILE A 202 -1.82 24.48 5.23
CA ILE A 202 -3.07 23.82 5.58
C ILE A 202 -3.55 22.91 4.43
N MET A 203 -3.56 23.43 3.21
CA MET A 203 -4.00 22.67 2.03
C MET A 203 -3.11 21.46 1.75
N ARG A 204 -1.79 21.62 1.86
CA ARG A 204 -0.83 20.52 1.71
C ARG A 204 -0.95 19.47 2.81
N ASN A 205 -1.24 19.90 4.04
CA ASN A 205 -1.33 19.02 5.21
C ASN A 205 -2.63 18.23 5.27
N HIS A 206 -3.71 18.75 4.66
CA HIS A 206 -5.04 18.14 4.78
C HIS A 206 -5.61 17.59 3.48
N PHE A 207 -4.87 17.58 2.36
CA PHE A 207 -5.38 17.07 1.08
C PHE A 207 -5.95 15.65 1.15
N GLY A 208 -5.21 14.71 1.76
CA GLY A 208 -5.70 13.35 1.95
C GLY A 208 -6.99 13.28 2.77
N ASN A 209 -7.11 14.11 3.80
CA ASN A 209 -8.32 14.21 4.62
C ASN A 209 -9.50 14.80 3.82
N MET A 210 -9.26 15.83 3.01
CA MET A 210 -10.29 16.45 2.16
C MET A 210 -10.87 15.44 1.18
N ILE A 211 -10.02 14.64 0.53
CA ILE A 211 -10.47 13.55 -0.34
C ILE A 211 -11.26 12.52 0.46
N ASN A 212 -10.74 12.07 1.60
CA ASN A 212 -11.40 11.04 2.41
C ASN A 212 -12.78 11.47 2.91
N ILE A 213 -12.98 12.74 3.25
CA ILE A 213 -14.28 13.27 3.67
C ILE A 213 -15.23 13.39 2.48
N ASN A 214 -14.73 13.91 1.35
CA ASN A 214 -15.59 14.24 0.21
C ASN A 214 -15.91 13.05 -0.70
N GLN A 215 -15.03 12.07 -0.83
CA GLN A 215 -15.15 11.02 -1.84
C GLN A 215 -16.52 10.29 -1.88
N PRO A 216 -17.18 9.94 -0.76
CA PRO A 216 -18.50 9.30 -0.80
C PRO A 216 -19.62 10.26 -1.22
N LEU A 217 -19.43 11.57 -1.03
CA LEU A 217 -20.35 12.62 -1.47
C LEU A 217 -20.19 12.95 -2.95
N MET A 218 -18.98 12.75 -3.50
CA MET A 218 -18.73 12.87 -4.94
C MET A 218 -19.45 11.77 -5.72
N TYR A 219 -19.63 10.60 -5.10
CA TYR A 219 -20.25 9.45 -5.74
C TYR A 219 -20.98 8.56 -4.73
N SER A 220 -22.30 8.54 -4.81
CA SER A 220 -23.21 7.97 -3.80
C SER A 220 -23.18 6.44 -3.66
N VAL A 221 -22.51 5.73 -4.58
CA VAL A 221 -22.39 4.28 -4.58
C VAL A 221 -20.93 3.92 -4.76
N THR A 222 -20.31 3.15 -3.85
CA THR A 222 -18.92 2.70 -4.08
C THR A 222 -18.84 1.95 -5.43
N PRO A 223 -18.20 2.49 -6.48
CA PRO A 223 -18.12 1.79 -7.75
C PRO A 223 -17.28 0.53 -7.56
N THR A 224 -17.58 -0.53 -8.31
CA THR A 224 -16.77 -1.75 -8.33
C THR A 224 -15.30 -1.44 -8.57
N ASN A 225 -15.01 -0.42 -9.39
CA ASN A 225 -13.64 0.04 -9.66
C ASN A 225 -12.92 0.54 -8.41
N LEU A 226 -13.59 1.28 -7.51
CA LEU A 226 -12.98 1.87 -6.32
C LEU A 226 -12.49 0.81 -5.34
N LEU A 227 -13.30 -0.23 -5.10
CA LEU A 227 -12.93 -1.33 -4.21
C LEU A 227 -11.72 -2.10 -4.74
N VAL A 228 -11.73 -2.40 -6.04
CA VAL A 228 -10.63 -3.12 -6.69
C VAL A 228 -9.37 -2.26 -6.70
N THR A 229 -9.49 -0.98 -7.05
CA THR A 229 -8.41 0.01 -6.96
C THR A 229 -7.81 0.06 -5.56
N TYR A 230 -8.62 0.16 -4.50
CA TYR A 230 -8.08 0.16 -3.13
C TYR A 230 -7.34 -1.12 -2.75
N THR A 231 -7.78 -2.25 -3.29
CA THR A 231 -7.16 -3.55 -3.03
C THR A 231 -5.85 -3.72 -3.80
N ASN A 232 -5.76 -3.11 -4.99
CA ASN A 232 -4.58 -3.17 -5.83
C ASN A 232 -3.51 -2.14 -5.45
N VAL A 233 -3.94 -0.95 -5.03
CA VAL A 233 -3.06 0.22 -4.81
C VAL A 233 -2.57 0.30 -3.37
N PHE A 234 -3.40 -0.05 -2.39
CA PHE A 234 -3.07 0.07 -0.97
C PHE A 234 -2.86 -1.29 -0.31
N ASN A 235 -2.11 -1.29 0.79
CA ASN A 235 -1.99 -2.48 1.64
C ASN A 235 -3.30 -2.81 2.37
N THR A 236 -3.41 -4.04 2.86
CA THR A 236 -4.62 -4.57 3.52
C THR A 236 -5.10 -3.70 4.69
N ASP A 237 -4.19 -3.10 5.48
CA ASP A 237 -4.56 -2.25 6.61
C ASP A 237 -5.26 -0.97 6.14
N ILE A 238 -4.66 -0.25 5.21
CA ILE A 238 -5.20 0.99 4.64
C ILE A 238 -6.53 0.71 3.91
N THR A 239 -6.60 -0.35 3.10
CA THR A 239 -7.84 -0.76 2.42
C THR A 239 -8.97 -0.99 3.42
N ASN A 240 -8.73 -1.72 4.51
CA ASN A 240 -9.74 -1.98 5.52
C ASN A 240 -10.22 -0.70 6.22
N ARG A 241 -9.30 0.23 6.51
CA ARG A 241 -9.65 1.51 7.13
C ARG A 241 -10.47 2.39 6.19
N LEU A 242 -10.12 2.45 4.90
CA LEU A 242 -10.89 3.17 3.89
C LEU A 242 -12.31 2.60 3.74
N LEU A 243 -12.46 1.28 3.78
CA LEU A 243 -13.78 0.63 3.74
C LEU A 243 -14.60 0.90 5.00
N LYS A 244 -13.98 0.85 6.18
CA LYS A 244 -14.64 1.21 7.44
C LYS A 244 -15.10 2.66 7.43
N ARG A 245 -14.27 3.57 6.92
CA ARG A 245 -14.61 4.98 6.71
C ARG A 245 -15.85 5.12 5.84
N ASN A 246 -15.93 4.44 4.69
CA ASN A 246 -17.10 4.50 3.82
C ASN A 246 -18.39 4.05 4.55
N GLN A 247 -18.31 3.02 5.39
CA GLN A 247 -19.45 2.57 6.20
C GLN A 247 -19.90 3.63 7.22
N ILE A 248 -18.96 4.37 7.81
CA ILE A 248 -19.26 5.44 8.76
C ILE A 248 -19.85 6.65 8.03
N VAL A 249 -19.25 7.09 6.92
CA VAL A 249 -19.74 8.25 6.13
C VAL A 249 -21.15 8.02 5.61
N ASN A 250 -21.48 6.80 5.19
CA ASN A 250 -22.83 6.45 4.75
C ASN A 250 -23.91 6.76 5.80
N GLN A 251 -23.56 6.83 7.09
CA GLN A 251 -24.49 7.21 8.15
C GLN A 251 -24.81 8.70 8.16
N PHE A 252 -23.95 9.52 7.54
CA PHE A 252 -24.03 10.98 7.52
C PHE A 252 -24.39 11.55 6.13
N MET A 253 -24.45 10.70 5.09
CA MET A 253 -24.79 11.10 3.71
C MET A 253 -26.14 11.81 3.57
N PHE A 254 -27.05 11.62 4.53
CA PHE A 254 -28.36 12.27 4.53
C PHE A 254 -28.28 13.73 4.92
N ASP A 255 -27.19 14.24 5.48
CA ASP A 255 -27.02 15.66 5.82
C ASP A 255 -25.66 16.17 5.32
N PRO A 256 -25.59 16.71 4.09
CA PRO A 256 -24.33 17.15 3.51
C PRO A 256 -23.73 18.34 4.25
N ILE A 257 -24.54 19.14 4.97
CA ILE A 257 -24.07 20.31 5.70
C ILE A 257 -23.16 19.88 6.86
N VAL A 258 -23.52 18.83 7.59
CA VAL A 258 -22.68 18.26 8.66
C VAL A 258 -21.30 17.88 8.15
N LEU A 259 -21.23 17.17 7.01
CA LEU A 259 -19.96 16.75 6.43
C LEU A 259 -19.11 17.93 5.92
N ARG A 260 -19.75 19.01 5.50
CA ARG A 260 -19.07 20.24 5.06
C ARG A 260 -18.49 21.03 6.23
N ILE A 261 -19.25 21.17 7.31
CA ILE A 261 -18.73 21.78 8.54
C ILE A 261 -17.55 20.94 9.08
N LEU A 262 -17.67 19.61 9.09
CA LEU A 262 -16.57 18.72 9.48
C LEU A 262 -15.34 18.86 8.58
N LEU A 263 -15.51 19.00 7.27
CA LEU A 263 -14.43 19.26 6.34
C LEU A 263 -13.69 20.56 6.71
N ILE A 264 -14.44 21.65 6.96
CA ILE A 264 -13.87 22.94 7.34
C ILE A 264 -13.12 22.81 8.67
N ILE A 265 -13.70 22.16 9.69
CA ILE A 265 -13.03 21.91 10.98
C ILE A 265 -11.73 21.14 10.81
N VAL A 266 -11.71 20.12 9.95
CA VAL A 266 -10.51 19.30 9.71
C VAL A 266 -9.43 20.06 8.96
N VAL A 267 -9.81 20.92 8.02
CA VAL A 267 -8.89 21.73 7.23
C VAL A 267 -8.34 22.88 8.07
N LEU A 268 -9.18 23.59 8.82
CA LEU A 268 -8.76 24.65 9.75
C LEU A 268 -8.14 24.05 11.02
N SER A 269 -7.15 23.19 10.86
CA SER A 269 -6.38 22.66 11.97
C SER A 269 -4.90 22.91 11.69
N SER A 270 -4.17 23.43 12.67
CA SER A 270 -2.73 23.69 12.52
C SER A 270 -1.87 22.41 12.51
N GLY A 271 -2.50 21.23 12.62
CA GLY A 271 -1.96 19.93 12.21
C GLY A 271 -0.58 19.56 12.75
N ASN A 272 -0.48 19.16 14.01
CA ASN A 272 0.74 18.62 14.64
C ASN A 272 1.04 17.14 14.30
N CYS A 273 0.70 16.65 13.10
CA CYS A 273 0.65 15.20 12.81
C CYS A 273 1.17 14.79 11.42
N ARG A 274 2.43 15.13 11.12
CA ARG A 274 3.25 14.30 10.22
C ARG A 274 4.41 13.71 11.01
N ASN A 275 4.82 12.48 10.65
CA ASN A 275 5.93 11.80 11.28
C ASN A 275 7.17 12.71 11.28
N ILE A 276 7.78 12.84 12.46
CA ILE A 276 8.85 13.76 12.88
C ILE A 276 10.21 13.47 12.19
N ASP A 277 10.23 12.67 11.13
CA ASP A 277 11.47 12.14 10.56
C ASP A 277 12.14 13.07 9.53
N HIS A 278 11.62 14.28 9.31
CA HIS A 278 12.28 15.28 8.49
C HIS A 278 12.29 16.64 9.20
N MET A 279 13.48 17.26 9.26
CA MET A 279 13.75 18.62 9.74
C MET A 279 13.12 19.70 8.82
N ASP A 280 11.89 19.49 8.34
CA ASP A 280 11.17 20.44 7.51
C ASP A 280 10.43 21.43 8.40
N MET A 281 11.02 22.61 8.57
CA MET A 281 10.46 23.77 9.29
C MET A 281 9.16 24.30 8.66
N ASP A 282 8.81 23.85 7.45
CA ASP A 282 7.63 24.27 6.67
C ASP A 282 6.29 23.70 7.16
N LEU A 283 6.29 22.89 8.23
CA LEU A 283 5.09 22.20 8.73
C LEU A 283 4.24 23.04 9.68
N VAL A 284 4.83 24.06 10.33
CA VAL A 284 4.13 24.88 11.32
C VAL A 284 3.54 26.11 10.64
N CYS A 285 2.25 26.38 10.89
CA CYS A 285 1.61 27.60 10.40
C CYS A 285 2.10 28.82 11.19
N ASP A 286 2.19 29.97 10.54
CA ASP A 286 2.68 31.20 11.13
C ASP A 286 1.66 31.76 12.15
N ASP A 287 0.37 31.80 11.78
CA ASP A 287 -0.72 32.29 12.63
C ASP A 287 -1.64 31.17 13.14
N THR A 288 -1.08 30.32 14.01
CA THR A 288 -1.82 29.21 14.62
C THR A 288 -3.04 29.65 15.45
N LEU A 289 -3.01 30.86 16.03
CA LEU A 289 -4.10 31.39 16.84
C LEU A 289 -5.31 31.74 15.99
N SER A 290 -5.12 32.45 14.87
CA SER A 290 -6.21 32.75 13.95
C SER A 290 -6.80 31.48 13.34
N ILE A 291 -5.97 30.47 13.05
CA ILE A 291 -6.43 29.16 12.57
C ILE A 291 -7.30 28.46 13.61
N PHE A 292 -6.88 28.43 14.88
CA PHE A 292 -7.64 27.82 15.97
C PHE A 292 -8.96 28.58 16.24
N SER A 293 -8.92 29.91 16.22
CA SER A 293 -10.10 30.76 16.34
C SER A 293 -11.11 30.49 15.22
N ALA A 294 -10.62 30.42 13.97
CA ALA A 294 -11.39 30.04 12.81
C ALA A 294 -12.01 28.64 12.99
N GLN A 295 -11.23 27.65 13.43
CA GLN A 295 -11.71 26.30 13.69
C GLN A 295 -12.87 26.27 14.69
N ASN A 296 -12.71 26.96 15.82
CA ASN A 296 -13.70 26.98 16.90
C ASN A 296 -15.05 27.54 16.44
N THR A 297 -15.02 28.56 15.58
CA THR A 297 -16.24 29.13 14.97
C THR A 297 -17.10 28.02 14.33
N TYR A 298 -16.47 27.10 13.60
CA TYR A 298 -17.15 25.99 12.94
C TYR A 298 -17.49 24.83 13.87
N VAL A 299 -16.69 24.58 14.92
CA VAL A 299 -17.01 23.58 15.95
C VAL A 299 -18.28 23.99 16.70
N GLU A 300 -18.40 25.26 17.07
CA GLU A 300 -19.60 25.77 17.73
C GLU A 300 -20.80 25.82 16.78
N LEU A 301 -20.59 26.22 15.52
CA LEU A 301 -21.64 26.18 14.49
C LEU A 301 -22.18 24.75 14.32
N LEU A 302 -21.31 23.74 14.32
CA LEU A 302 -21.72 22.33 14.25
C LEU A 302 -22.60 21.95 15.45
N TRP A 303 -22.19 22.35 16.65
CA TRP A 303 -22.97 22.09 17.86
C TRP A 303 -24.36 22.73 17.81
N ARG A 304 -24.42 24.04 17.49
CA ARG A 304 -25.69 24.78 17.35
C ARG A 304 -26.57 24.21 16.25
N TYR A 305 -25.98 23.80 15.13
CA TYR A 305 -26.68 23.15 14.03
C TYR A 305 -27.34 21.84 14.48
N ILE A 306 -26.60 20.94 15.14
CA ILE A 306 -27.16 19.66 15.60
C ILE A 306 -28.23 19.88 16.67
N LEU A 307 -28.03 20.83 17.59
CA LEU A 307 -28.99 21.18 18.63
C LEU A 307 -30.33 21.65 18.03
N SER A 308 -30.29 22.44 16.96
CA SER A 308 -31.50 22.88 16.24
C SER A 308 -32.31 21.74 15.61
N ARG A 309 -31.72 20.55 15.47
CA ARG A 309 -32.31 19.39 14.78
C ARG A 309 -32.83 18.33 15.75
N SER A 310 -32.62 18.49 17.06
CA SER A 310 -33.03 17.52 18.07
C SER A 310 -33.40 18.22 19.38
N SER A 311 -34.59 17.92 19.89
CA SER A 311 -35.06 18.40 21.20
C SER A 311 -34.41 17.70 22.40
N ASN A 312 -33.59 16.66 22.18
CA ASN A 312 -32.94 15.88 23.23
C ASN A 312 -31.42 16.12 23.25
N GLU A 313 -30.95 16.85 24.26
CA GLU A 313 -29.54 17.21 24.44
C GLU A 313 -28.61 15.99 24.60
N ARG A 314 -29.06 14.92 25.30
CA ARG A 314 -28.28 13.68 25.44
C ARG A 314 -28.06 13.00 24.08
N THR A 315 -29.03 13.09 23.18
CA THR A 315 -28.92 12.58 21.81
C THR A 315 -27.96 13.43 20.99
N VAL A 316 -28.03 14.76 21.12
CA VAL A 316 -27.11 15.72 20.50
C VAL A 316 -25.67 15.45 20.92
N ALA A 317 -25.41 15.34 22.22
CA ALA A 317 -24.08 15.04 22.76
C ALA A 317 -23.53 13.69 22.27
N THR A 318 -24.38 12.66 22.24
CA THR A 318 -23.99 11.33 21.72
C THR A 318 -23.63 11.39 20.24
N PHE A 319 -24.40 12.15 19.45
CA PHE A 319 -24.16 12.33 18.03
C PHE A 319 -22.88 13.14 17.76
N PHE A 320 -22.69 14.25 18.46
CA PHE A 320 -21.48 15.08 18.37
C PHE A 320 -20.22 14.28 18.71
N ASN A 321 -20.25 13.47 19.78
CA ASN A 321 -19.15 12.58 20.13
C ASN A 321 -18.83 11.56 19.02
N ARG A 322 -19.84 11.04 18.31
CA ARG A 322 -19.61 10.17 17.15
C ARG A 322 -18.94 10.90 15.99
N LEU A 323 -19.29 12.17 15.75
CA LEU A 323 -18.64 12.99 14.72
C LEU A 323 -17.17 13.28 15.06
N LEU A 324 -16.85 13.58 16.32
CA LEU A 324 -15.47 13.73 16.77
C LEU A 324 -14.66 12.44 16.58
N MET A 325 -15.24 11.29 16.93
CA MET A 325 -14.60 9.99 16.67
C MET A 325 -14.40 9.72 15.18
N TYR A 326 -15.30 10.20 14.32
CA TYR A 326 -15.13 10.13 12.88
C TYR A 326 -13.98 11.01 12.39
N ILE A 327 -13.85 12.25 12.88
CA ILE A 327 -12.71 13.13 12.58
C ILE A 327 -11.38 12.43 12.91
N LEU A 328 -11.26 11.90 14.14
CA LEU A 328 -10.06 11.18 14.56
C LEU A 328 -9.77 9.97 13.66
N HIS A 329 -10.82 9.26 13.24
CA HIS A 329 -10.67 8.13 12.33
C HIS A 329 -10.14 8.56 10.95
N VAL A 330 -10.68 9.65 10.39
CA VAL A 330 -10.22 10.21 9.10
C VAL A 330 -8.78 10.69 9.19
N GLN A 331 -8.44 11.46 10.23
CA GLN A 331 -7.06 11.93 10.44
C GLN A 331 -6.07 10.77 10.58
N ASN A 332 -6.44 9.71 11.30
CA ASN A 332 -5.62 8.51 11.41
C ASN A 332 -5.41 7.80 10.06
N ILE A 333 -6.45 7.73 9.22
CA ILE A 333 -6.33 7.23 7.84
C ILE A 333 -5.39 8.11 7.02
N GLY A 334 -5.54 9.42 7.11
CA GLY A 334 -4.66 10.40 6.46
C GLY A 334 -3.20 10.15 6.81
N MET A 335 -2.87 10.01 8.10
CA MET A 335 -1.51 9.68 8.55
C MET A 335 -1.00 8.34 8.01
N CYS A 336 -1.84 7.29 7.99
CA CYS A 336 -1.44 5.99 7.45
C CYS A 336 -1.16 6.08 5.94
N ILE A 337 -1.96 6.83 5.19
CA ILE A 337 -1.77 7.05 3.76
C ILE A 337 -0.52 7.90 3.54
N ASP A 338 -0.33 9.01 4.25
CA ASP A 338 0.86 9.87 4.14
C ASP A 338 2.16 9.08 4.40
N ASN A 339 2.17 8.23 5.43
CA ASN A 339 3.30 7.33 5.72
C ASN A 339 3.52 6.25 4.65
N TYR A 340 2.45 5.81 3.99
CA TYR A 340 2.55 4.89 2.86
C TYR A 340 3.10 5.61 1.62
N MET A 341 2.62 6.84 1.37
CA MET A 341 3.04 7.70 0.27
C MET A 341 4.50 8.14 0.38
N SER A 342 4.97 8.46 1.58
CA SER A 342 6.34 8.95 1.79
C SER A 342 7.41 7.98 1.29
N ARG A 343 7.13 6.67 1.33
CA ARG A 343 8.00 5.64 0.77
C ARG A 343 8.16 5.76 -0.75
N PHE A 344 7.06 5.96 -1.48
CA PHE A 344 7.10 6.16 -2.94
C PHE A 344 7.65 7.53 -3.33
N THR A 345 7.39 8.56 -2.53
CA THR A 345 7.98 9.88 -2.76
C THR A 345 9.50 9.85 -2.61
N GLN A 346 10.03 9.05 -1.68
CA GLN A 346 11.48 8.83 -1.58
C GLN A 346 12.04 8.14 -2.83
N GLU A 347 11.34 7.16 -3.40
CA GLU A 347 11.73 6.53 -4.67
C GLU A 347 11.75 7.55 -5.82
N ILE A 348 10.70 8.35 -6.00
CA ILE A 348 10.68 9.43 -7.03
C ILE A 348 11.82 10.43 -6.80
N LYS A 349 12.02 10.90 -5.56
CA LYS A 349 13.12 11.81 -5.20
C LYS A 349 14.50 11.20 -5.48
N GLN A 350 14.63 9.87 -5.43
CA GLN A 350 15.86 9.17 -5.83
C GLN A 350 16.00 9.10 -7.36
N MET A 351 14.90 8.94 -8.10
CA MET A 351 14.92 8.91 -9.57
C MET A 351 15.18 10.28 -10.19
N GLU A 352 14.62 11.35 -9.62
CA GLU A 352 14.60 12.68 -10.20
C GLU A 352 16.00 13.22 -10.55
N PRO A 353 17.04 13.12 -9.70
CA PRO A 353 18.40 13.50 -10.05
C PRO A 353 18.96 12.71 -11.22
N MET A 354 18.65 11.41 -11.33
CA MET A 354 19.09 10.58 -12.45
C MET A 354 18.38 11.03 -13.74
N MET A 355 17.05 11.21 -13.69
CA MET A 355 16.29 11.66 -14.85
C MET A 355 16.78 13.03 -15.32
N GLN A 356 16.96 14.01 -14.42
CA GLN A 356 17.41 15.36 -14.78
C GLN A 356 18.85 15.37 -15.31
N LYS A 357 19.76 14.62 -14.70
CA LYS A 357 21.18 14.56 -15.11
C LYS A 357 21.36 13.88 -16.47
N HIS A 358 20.56 12.84 -16.75
CA HIS A 358 20.76 11.98 -17.93
C HIS A 358 19.69 12.14 -19.01
N GLN A 359 18.74 13.09 -18.89
CA GLN A 359 17.70 13.33 -19.91
C GLN A 359 18.23 13.71 -21.29
N TYR A 360 19.44 14.29 -21.35
CA TYR A 360 20.07 14.74 -22.59
C TYR A 360 21.08 13.74 -23.15
N TRP A 361 21.37 12.65 -22.42
CA TRP A 361 22.25 11.60 -22.91
C TRP A 361 21.62 10.90 -24.10
N LEU A 362 22.41 10.76 -25.16
CA LEU A 362 22.09 10.03 -26.38
C LEU A 362 23.10 8.91 -26.56
N SER A 363 24.24 9.20 -27.19
CA SER A 363 25.31 8.23 -27.43
C SER A 363 26.05 7.82 -26.16
N GLU A 364 25.98 8.64 -25.10
CA GLU A 364 26.62 8.36 -23.81
C GLU A 364 26.08 7.07 -23.17
N TRP A 365 24.82 6.71 -23.44
CA TRP A 365 24.24 5.44 -23.00
C TRP A 365 25.00 4.22 -23.54
N ASN A 366 25.69 4.35 -24.68
CA ASN A 366 26.49 3.26 -25.24
C ASN A 366 27.72 2.95 -24.39
N ASN A 367 28.18 3.90 -23.57
CA ASN A 367 29.31 3.73 -22.66
C ASN A 367 28.89 3.20 -21.27
N VAL A 368 27.60 2.88 -21.08
CA VAL A 368 27.12 2.25 -19.84
C VAL A 368 27.20 0.73 -19.98
N ILE A 369 27.85 0.08 -19.02
CA ILE A 369 27.82 -1.37 -18.84
C ILE A 369 26.57 -1.69 -18.01
N TRP A 370 25.58 -2.28 -18.67
CA TRP A 370 24.32 -2.70 -18.07
C TRP A 370 24.49 -4.12 -17.56
N SER A 371 24.40 -4.32 -16.24
CA SER A 371 24.51 -5.64 -15.60
C SER A 371 23.24 -5.99 -14.85
N ASP A 372 22.98 -7.29 -14.72
CA ASP A 372 21.86 -7.81 -13.95
C ASP A 372 21.98 -9.33 -13.73
N GLU A 373 21.19 -9.84 -12.79
CA GLU A 373 21.04 -11.26 -12.52
C GLU A 373 19.69 -11.81 -13.02
N ALA A 374 19.69 -13.02 -13.57
CA ALA A 374 18.48 -13.73 -13.96
C ALA A 374 18.41 -15.15 -13.38
N HIS A 375 17.19 -15.65 -13.20
CA HIS A 375 16.94 -17.00 -12.68
C HIS A 375 15.99 -17.76 -13.62
N PHE A 376 16.44 -18.91 -14.10
CA PHE A 376 15.73 -19.77 -15.04
C PHE A 376 15.45 -21.14 -14.41
N GLU A 377 14.25 -21.69 -14.63
CA GLU A 377 13.83 -23.00 -14.12
C GLU A 377 13.59 -23.97 -15.29
N VAL A 378 13.93 -25.25 -15.12
CA VAL A 378 13.71 -26.32 -16.13
C VAL A 378 12.22 -26.43 -16.44
N LEU A 379 11.40 -26.55 -15.40
CA LEU A 379 9.96 -26.44 -15.52
C LEU A 379 9.58 -24.97 -15.31
N ASN A 380 9.39 -24.21 -16.39
CA ASN A 380 8.96 -22.81 -16.29
C ASN A 380 7.55 -22.73 -15.68
N ARG A 381 7.48 -22.39 -14.38
CA ARG A 381 6.26 -22.40 -13.55
C ARG A 381 5.33 -21.21 -13.79
N LYS A 382 5.78 -20.19 -14.54
CA LYS A 382 5.20 -18.85 -14.50
C LYS A 382 3.87 -18.70 -15.24
N ASN A 383 3.51 -19.57 -16.19
CA ASN A 383 2.24 -19.47 -16.92
C ASN A 383 1.51 -20.82 -16.99
N GLY A 384 0.37 -20.91 -16.29
CA GLY A 384 -0.57 -22.01 -16.50
C GLY A 384 -1.22 -21.92 -17.87
N THR A 385 -1.57 -23.06 -18.46
CA THR A 385 -2.36 -23.11 -19.70
C THR A 385 -3.73 -22.47 -19.47
N TYR A 386 -4.15 -21.57 -20.37
CA TYR A 386 -5.50 -21.03 -20.33
C TYR A 386 -6.51 -22.14 -20.64
N VAL A 387 -7.43 -22.40 -19.71
CA VAL A 387 -8.51 -23.38 -19.88
C VAL A 387 -9.83 -22.64 -20.06
N ARG A 388 -10.55 -22.93 -21.14
CA ARG A 388 -11.91 -22.43 -21.38
C ARG A 388 -12.88 -23.31 -20.59
N ARG A 389 -13.65 -22.72 -19.67
CA ARG A 389 -14.57 -23.44 -18.79
C ARG A 389 -15.76 -22.58 -18.38
N LEU A 390 -16.85 -23.22 -17.97
CA LEU A 390 -17.98 -22.55 -17.32
C LEU A 390 -17.62 -22.16 -15.88
N LYS A 391 -18.29 -21.15 -15.34
CA LYS A 391 -18.02 -20.64 -13.97
C LYS A 391 -18.18 -21.71 -12.89
N SER A 392 -19.12 -22.65 -13.08
CA SER A 392 -19.38 -23.81 -12.22
C SER A 392 -18.25 -24.85 -12.21
N GLU A 393 -17.41 -24.89 -13.25
CA GLU A 393 -16.40 -25.92 -13.44
C GLU A 393 -15.06 -25.57 -12.78
N THR A 394 -14.99 -24.43 -12.10
CA THR A 394 -13.73 -23.83 -11.59
C THR A 394 -12.84 -24.78 -10.76
N ASN A 395 -13.44 -25.73 -10.04
CA ASN A 395 -12.73 -26.67 -9.17
C ASN A 395 -12.80 -28.12 -9.63
N GLN A 396 -13.15 -28.37 -10.89
CA GLN A 396 -13.21 -29.73 -11.40
C GLN A 396 -11.79 -30.29 -11.65
N PRO A 397 -11.52 -31.57 -11.32
CA PRO A 397 -10.20 -32.18 -11.47
C PRO A 397 -9.61 -32.05 -12.88
N PHE A 398 -10.44 -32.09 -13.93
CA PHE A 398 -10.02 -31.92 -15.32
C PHE A 398 -9.55 -30.50 -15.67
N ASN A 399 -9.81 -29.50 -14.81
CA ASN A 399 -9.30 -28.13 -14.95
C ASN A 399 -7.98 -27.90 -14.21
N PHE A 400 -7.42 -28.94 -13.59
CA PHE A 400 -6.12 -28.91 -12.94
C PHE A 400 -5.17 -29.85 -13.66
N ILE A 401 -4.01 -29.34 -14.06
CA ILE A 401 -2.90 -30.18 -14.53
C ILE A 401 -2.16 -30.67 -13.27
N PRO A 402 -2.07 -31.99 -13.01
CA PRO A 402 -1.29 -32.52 -11.90
C PRO A 402 0.15 -32.00 -11.98
N ARG A 403 0.65 -31.42 -10.87
CA ARG A 403 2.02 -30.89 -10.79
C ARG A 403 2.93 -31.95 -10.18
N VAL A 404 4.05 -32.24 -10.83
CA VAL A 404 5.15 -32.98 -10.21
C VAL A 404 5.82 -32.05 -9.19
N GLN A 405 6.03 -32.52 -7.96
CA GLN A 405 6.64 -31.73 -6.89
C GLN A 405 8.17 -31.68 -7.09
N GLY A 406 8.66 -30.65 -7.80
CA GLY A 406 10.09 -30.35 -8.03
C GLY A 406 10.26 -29.42 -9.25
N SER A 407 11.18 -28.45 -9.26
CA SER A 407 11.40 -27.53 -10.41
C SER A 407 12.04 -28.21 -11.62
N GLY A 408 12.44 -29.48 -11.50
CA GLY A 408 13.43 -30.09 -12.40
C GLY A 408 14.84 -29.50 -12.24
N GLY A 409 15.01 -28.56 -11.29
CA GLY A 409 16.23 -27.75 -11.10
C GLY A 409 16.12 -26.35 -11.70
N SER A 410 17.11 -25.52 -11.42
CA SER A 410 17.15 -24.11 -11.81
C SER A 410 18.58 -23.60 -11.92
N ILE A 411 18.78 -22.56 -12.72
CA ILE A 411 20.07 -21.91 -12.93
C ILE A 411 19.92 -20.42 -12.65
N SER A 412 20.88 -19.88 -11.88
CA SER A 412 21.04 -18.44 -11.69
C SER A 412 22.26 -17.98 -12.49
N VAL A 413 22.10 -16.85 -13.17
CA VAL A 413 23.14 -16.26 -14.02
C VAL A 413 23.31 -14.78 -13.72
N TRP A 414 24.51 -14.28 -13.93
CA TRP A 414 24.84 -12.87 -14.02
C TRP A 414 25.31 -12.60 -15.45
N GLY A 415 24.94 -11.45 -16.02
CA GLY A 415 25.42 -11.04 -17.33
C GLY A 415 25.52 -9.53 -17.46
N CYS A 416 26.25 -9.08 -18.48
CA CYS A 416 26.29 -7.66 -18.81
C CYS A 416 26.31 -7.39 -20.33
N ILE A 417 25.91 -6.18 -20.71
CA ILE A 417 25.96 -5.67 -22.09
C ILE A 417 26.39 -4.20 -22.11
N ALA A 418 26.87 -3.71 -23.26
CA ALA A 418 27.10 -2.30 -23.53
C ALA A 418 26.57 -1.95 -24.93
N GLY A 419 26.67 -0.67 -25.33
CA GLY A 419 26.20 -0.23 -26.65
C GLY A 419 26.96 -0.93 -27.78
N GLY A 420 26.34 -1.95 -28.38
CA GLY A 420 26.98 -2.74 -29.44
C GLY A 420 27.83 -3.91 -28.97
N ALA A 421 27.94 -4.18 -27.66
CA ALA A 421 28.75 -5.26 -27.13
C ALA A 421 27.96 -6.18 -26.21
N ARG A 422 28.15 -7.50 -26.37
CA ARG A 422 27.65 -8.53 -25.46
C ARG A 422 28.76 -8.90 -24.49
N GLY A 423 28.47 -8.86 -23.20
CA GLY A 423 29.42 -9.26 -22.16
C GLY A 423 29.42 -10.76 -21.86
N PRO A 424 30.26 -11.17 -20.90
CA PRO A 424 30.28 -12.53 -20.39
C PRO A 424 28.96 -12.88 -19.69
N LEU A 425 28.66 -14.18 -19.67
CA LEU A 425 27.62 -14.78 -18.85
C LEU A 425 28.31 -15.60 -17.78
N VAL A 426 27.98 -15.36 -16.52
CA VAL A 426 28.54 -16.08 -15.37
C VAL A 426 27.42 -16.85 -14.68
N ILE A 427 27.59 -18.17 -14.59
CA ILE A 427 26.65 -19.04 -13.89
C ILE A 427 27.12 -19.19 -12.44
N TYR A 428 26.21 -19.05 -11.49
CA TYR A 428 26.52 -19.20 -10.08
C TYR A 428 25.44 -19.99 -9.34
N ASN A 429 25.86 -20.64 -8.25
CA ASN A 429 24.99 -21.48 -7.43
C ASN A 429 24.57 -20.75 -6.16
N GLY A 430 23.27 -20.78 -5.86
CA GLY A 430 22.71 -20.20 -4.63
C GLY A 430 22.53 -18.68 -4.71
N ARG A 431 22.63 -18.01 -3.55
CA ARG A 431 22.41 -16.57 -3.42
C ARG A 431 23.71 -15.82 -3.61
N LEU A 432 23.71 -14.84 -4.52
CA LEU A 432 24.85 -13.96 -4.74
C LEU A 432 25.01 -13.01 -3.54
N ASN A 433 26.11 -13.15 -2.79
CA ASN A 433 26.47 -12.28 -1.68
C ASN A 433 27.55 -11.27 -2.12
N GLY A 434 27.86 -10.27 -1.28
CA GLY A 434 28.83 -9.21 -1.63
C GLY A 434 30.18 -9.74 -2.14
N PRO A 435 30.86 -10.66 -1.44
CA PRO A 435 32.11 -11.26 -1.90
C PRO A 435 31.99 -12.01 -3.24
N ALA A 436 30.95 -12.85 -3.42
CA ALA A 436 30.75 -13.59 -4.66
C ALA A 436 30.43 -12.66 -5.85
N TYR A 437 29.67 -11.60 -5.61
CA TYR A 437 29.38 -10.55 -6.58
C TYR A 437 30.66 -9.82 -7.02
N ILE A 438 31.50 -9.40 -6.08
CA ILE A 438 32.78 -8.77 -6.40
C ILE A 438 33.67 -9.70 -7.21
N ASN A 439 33.74 -10.99 -6.85
CA ASN A 439 34.53 -11.95 -7.61
C ASN A 439 34.03 -12.11 -9.05
N THR A 440 32.71 -12.19 -9.22
CA THR A 440 32.05 -12.23 -10.54
C THR A 440 32.48 -11.03 -11.39
N ILE A 441 32.42 -9.83 -10.85
CA ILE A 441 32.79 -8.60 -11.56
C ILE A 441 34.28 -8.55 -11.87
N LYS A 442 35.12 -8.90 -10.89
CA LYS A 442 36.58 -8.90 -11.02
C LYS A 442 37.06 -9.81 -12.14
N GLU A 443 36.42 -10.96 -12.32
CA GLU A 443 36.74 -11.92 -13.38
C GLU A 443 36.12 -11.52 -14.73
N ALA A 444 34.88 -11.03 -14.71
CA ALA A 444 34.11 -10.77 -15.93
C ALA A 444 34.47 -9.46 -16.66
N LEU A 445 34.66 -8.36 -15.94
CA LEU A 445 34.73 -7.03 -16.55
C LEU A 445 36.04 -6.71 -17.28
N PRO A 446 37.26 -7.09 -16.82
CA PRO A 446 38.49 -6.59 -17.42
C PRO A 446 38.62 -6.85 -18.93
N MET A 447 38.39 -8.08 -19.36
CA MET A 447 38.42 -8.43 -20.80
C MET A 447 37.24 -7.82 -21.56
N PHE A 448 36.07 -7.73 -20.93
CA PHE A 448 34.90 -7.14 -21.58
C PHE A 448 35.11 -5.65 -21.86
N ILE A 449 35.62 -4.89 -20.89
CA ILE A 449 35.92 -3.46 -21.04
C ILE A 449 36.93 -3.24 -22.17
N HIS A 450 38.00 -4.04 -22.20
CA HIS A 450 39.03 -3.93 -23.23
C HIS A 450 38.48 -4.19 -24.64
N ASN A 451 37.54 -5.11 -24.79
CA ASN A 451 36.96 -5.47 -26.08
C ASN A 451 35.79 -4.56 -26.50
N ALA A 452 35.03 -4.04 -25.54
CA ALA A 452 33.81 -3.26 -25.79
C ALA A 452 34.07 -1.78 -26.01
N PHE A 453 35.19 -1.25 -25.48
CA PHE A 453 35.55 0.15 -25.57
C PHE A 453 36.94 0.29 -26.18
N ASP A 454 37.13 1.31 -27.04
CA ASP A 454 38.42 1.57 -27.67
C ASP A 454 39.56 1.67 -26.64
N ALA A 455 40.74 1.14 -26.99
CA ALA A 455 41.92 1.17 -26.14
C ALA A 455 42.28 2.62 -25.76
N GLY A 456 41.87 3.05 -24.56
CA GLY A 456 42.06 4.41 -24.04
C GLY A 456 40.76 5.13 -23.63
N ASN A 457 39.58 4.61 -24.00
CA ASN A 457 38.31 5.17 -23.54
C ASN A 457 38.02 4.75 -22.09
N GLN A 458 38.39 5.62 -21.15
CA GLN A 458 38.09 5.47 -19.73
C GLN A 458 36.69 6.00 -19.34
N ASN A 459 35.92 6.50 -20.30
CA ASN A 459 34.64 7.17 -20.03
C ASN A 459 33.45 6.19 -20.05
N TRP A 460 33.64 5.01 -19.48
CA TRP A 460 32.58 4.04 -19.26
C TRP A 460 32.05 4.15 -17.82
N THR A 461 30.80 3.75 -17.64
CA THR A 461 30.17 3.69 -16.32
C THR A 461 29.49 2.35 -16.12
N TYR A 462 29.44 1.89 -14.89
CA TYR A 462 28.86 0.61 -14.53
C TYR A 462 27.50 0.81 -13.88
N MET A 463 26.51 0.08 -14.37
CA MET A 463 25.17 0.05 -13.81
C MET A 463 24.99 -1.25 -13.03
N GLN A 464 24.59 -1.11 -11.77
CA GLN A 464 24.09 -2.18 -10.90
C GLN A 464 22.82 -1.69 -10.22
N ASP A 465 21.93 -2.62 -9.86
CA ASP A 465 20.73 -2.27 -9.11
C ASP A 465 21.06 -1.99 -7.62
N ASN A 466 20.02 -1.70 -6.83
CA ASN A 466 20.17 -1.41 -5.40
C ASN A 466 20.00 -2.65 -4.50
N ALA A 467 20.27 -3.85 -5.00
CA ALA A 467 20.22 -5.07 -4.17
C ALA A 467 21.17 -4.96 -2.96
N PRO A 468 20.87 -5.65 -1.83
CA PRO A 468 21.70 -5.56 -0.63
C PRO A 468 23.17 -5.94 -0.83
N CYS A 469 23.49 -6.84 -1.77
CA CYS A 469 24.86 -7.19 -2.13
C CYS A 469 25.59 -6.06 -2.86
N HIS A 470 24.88 -5.23 -3.62
CA HIS A 470 25.44 -4.13 -4.42
C HIS A 470 25.68 -2.90 -3.56
N THR A 471 24.76 -2.61 -2.63
CA THR A 471 24.77 -1.43 -1.77
C THR A 471 25.53 -1.63 -0.46
N SER A 472 26.05 -2.83 -0.20
CA SER A 472 26.86 -3.09 1.00
C SER A 472 28.10 -2.18 1.03
N LYS A 473 28.50 -1.72 2.23
CA LYS A 473 29.72 -0.89 2.40
C LYS A 473 30.95 -1.56 1.80
N TYR A 474 31.03 -2.90 1.89
CA TYR A 474 32.12 -3.69 1.36
C TYR A 474 32.21 -3.57 -0.17
N THR A 475 31.09 -3.79 -0.88
CA THR A 475 31.01 -3.70 -2.34
C THR A 475 31.24 -2.28 -2.83
N MET A 476 30.60 -1.28 -2.22
CA MET A 476 30.74 0.12 -2.62
C MET A 476 32.17 0.64 -2.43
N ASN A 477 32.85 0.25 -1.34
CA ASN A 477 34.26 0.60 -1.12
C ASN A 477 35.17 -0.07 -2.16
N TRP A 478 34.93 -1.33 -2.49
CA TRP A 478 35.71 -2.04 -3.51
C TRP A 478 35.55 -1.38 -4.89
N MET A 479 34.33 -1.07 -5.31
CA MET A 479 34.07 -0.37 -6.58
C MET A 479 34.85 0.94 -6.67
N LYS A 480 34.77 1.75 -5.60
CA LYS A 480 35.49 3.04 -5.52
C LYS A 480 37.01 2.85 -5.59
N ASN A 481 37.55 1.90 -4.84
CA ASN A 481 39.00 1.65 -4.79
C ASN A 481 39.57 1.11 -6.12
N ASN A 482 38.73 0.50 -6.96
CA ASN A 482 39.10 0.02 -8.29
C ASN A 482 38.73 1.01 -9.41
N GLY A 483 38.33 2.24 -9.07
CA GLY A 483 38.01 3.28 -10.05
C GLY A 483 36.76 3.01 -10.89
N ILE A 484 35.84 2.16 -10.41
CA ILE A 484 34.60 1.83 -11.12
C ILE A 484 33.55 2.91 -10.85
N ASN A 485 33.24 3.71 -11.86
CA ASN A 485 32.24 4.76 -11.78
C ASN A 485 30.82 4.19 -11.90
N LEU A 486 30.01 4.34 -10.86
CA LEU A 486 28.63 3.84 -10.84
C LEU A 486 27.64 4.86 -11.40
N VAL A 487 26.71 4.39 -12.23
CA VAL A 487 25.51 5.15 -12.59
C VAL A 487 24.61 5.21 -11.36
N LYS A 488 24.12 6.41 -11.01
CA LYS A 488 23.13 6.55 -9.94
C LYS A 488 21.83 5.89 -10.39
N TRP A 489 21.41 4.81 -9.73
CA TRP A 489 20.26 4.03 -10.15
C TRP A 489 19.12 4.08 -9.13
N PRO A 490 17.86 4.22 -9.56
CA PRO A 490 16.70 4.14 -8.68
C PRO A 490 16.39 2.69 -8.28
N ALA A 491 15.90 2.49 -7.05
CA ALA A 491 15.45 1.17 -6.62
C ALA A 491 14.26 0.68 -7.47
N SER A 492 14.13 -0.64 -7.62
CA SER A 492 12.96 -1.28 -8.24
C SER A 492 12.59 -0.77 -9.64
N SER A 493 13.58 -0.49 -10.50
CA SER A 493 13.38 0.11 -11.82
C SER A 493 13.85 -0.78 -13.00
N PRO A 494 13.29 -2.00 -13.16
CA PRO A 494 13.67 -2.91 -14.25
C PRO A 494 13.31 -2.33 -15.64
N ASP A 495 12.26 -1.50 -15.74
CA ASP A 495 11.84 -0.84 -16.98
C ASP A 495 12.97 -0.01 -17.63
N LEU A 496 13.89 0.50 -16.81
CA LEU A 496 15.02 1.32 -17.23
C LEU A 496 16.26 0.49 -17.56
N ASN A 497 16.35 -0.79 -17.17
CA ASN A 497 17.51 -1.63 -17.45
C ASN A 497 17.32 -2.37 -18.79
N PRO A 498 18.11 -2.09 -19.85
CA PRO A 498 17.92 -2.72 -21.16
C PRO A 498 18.19 -4.23 -21.18
N ILE A 499 18.99 -4.76 -20.25
CA ILE A 499 19.35 -6.20 -20.21
C ILE A 499 18.14 -7.08 -19.86
N GLU A 500 17.16 -6.55 -19.12
CA GLU A 500 15.90 -7.24 -18.78
C GLU A 500 15.15 -7.72 -20.04
N ASN A 501 15.27 -6.97 -21.14
CA ASN A 501 14.73 -7.38 -22.43
C ASN A 501 15.40 -8.61 -23.03
N LEU A 502 16.70 -8.79 -22.78
CA LEU A 502 17.44 -9.96 -23.22
C LEU A 502 17.07 -11.16 -22.36
N TRP A 503 16.87 -10.98 -21.05
CA TRP A 503 16.37 -12.03 -20.17
C TRP A 503 14.99 -12.51 -20.57
N ASP A 504 14.05 -11.61 -20.86
CA ASP A 504 12.73 -11.97 -21.38
C ASP A 504 12.81 -12.68 -22.75
N HIS A 505 13.70 -12.23 -23.65
CA HIS A 505 13.93 -12.91 -24.93
C HIS A 505 14.46 -14.35 -24.75
N ILE A 506 15.40 -14.56 -23.84
CA ILE A 506 15.92 -15.89 -23.51
C ILE A 506 14.82 -16.75 -22.89
N ASP A 507 14.08 -16.23 -21.90
CA ASP A 507 12.98 -16.94 -21.25
C ASP A 507 11.88 -17.35 -22.27
N LYS A 508 11.55 -16.46 -23.22
CA LYS A 508 10.62 -16.76 -24.34
C LYS A 508 11.12 -17.88 -25.24
N LYS A 509 12.42 -17.95 -25.53
CA LYS A 509 13.00 -19.01 -26.36
C LYS A 509 13.09 -20.34 -25.60
N LEU A 510 13.54 -20.32 -24.35
CA LEU A 510 13.59 -21.52 -23.50
C LEU A 510 12.21 -22.18 -23.34
N ARG A 511 11.14 -21.38 -23.22
CA ARG A 511 9.76 -21.91 -23.22
C ARG A 511 9.40 -22.70 -24.47
N LYS A 512 9.95 -22.33 -25.63
CA LYS A 512 9.71 -23.06 -26.90
C LYS A 512 10.58 -24.31 -26.99
N LEU A 513 11.82 -24.24 -26.53
CA LEU A 513 12.79 -25.34 -26.57
C LEU A 513 12.50 -26.43 -25.52
N LYS A 514 11.90 -26.06 -24.38
CA LYS A 514 11.47 -26.97 -23.30
C LYS A 514 12.61 -27.87 -22.79
N PRO A 515 13.66 -27.30 -22.16
CA PRO A 515 14.74 -28.10 -21.57
C PRO A 515 14.18 -29.11 -20.57
N THR A 516 14.75 -30.32 -20.56
CA THR A 516 14.24 -31.43 -19.74
C THR A 516 15.03 -31.62 -18.44
N ASN A 517 16.24 -31.10 -18.38
CA ASN A 517 17.13 -31.19 -17.21
C ASN A 517 18.02 -29.93 -17.10
N VAL A 518 18.73 -29.80 -15.98
CA VAL A 518 19.58 -28.63 -15.69
C VAL A 518 20.74 -28.49 -16.68
N GLY A 519 21.35 -29.59 -17.10
CA GLY A 519 22.46 -29.56 -18.06
C GLY A 519 22.01 -29.00 -19.41
N GLU A 520 20.88 -29.49 -19.94
CA GLU A 520 20.26 -28.93 -21.15
C GLU A 520 19.89 -27.46 -20.99
N LEU A 521 19.30 -27.09 -19.84
CA LEU A 521 18.96 -25.70 -19.56
C LEU A 521 20.21 -24.80 -19.59
N GLN A 522 21.32 -25.26 -19.00
CA GLN A 522 22.59 -24.54 -19.00
C GLN A 522 23.09 -24.29 -20.41
N THR A 523 23.26 -25.35 -21.20
CA THR A 523 23.77 -25.25 -22.58
C THR A 523 22.86 -24.37 -23.43
N MET A 524 21.54 -24.50 -23.30
CA MET A 524 20.61 -23.65 -24.04
C MET A 524 20.74 -22.18 -23.64
N ILE A 525 20.90 -21.85 -22.36
CA ILE A 525 21.09 -20.45 -21.92
C ILE A 525 22.41 -19.90 -22.49
N GLU A 526 23.50 -20.67 -22.41
CA GLU A 526 24.81 -20.29 -22.94
C GLU A 526 24.75 -20.05 -24.45
N ASP A 527 24.14 -20.95 -25.22
CA ASP A 527 23.96 -20.82 -26.67
C ASP A 527 23.09 -19.61 -27.04
N LEU A 528 21.99 -19.41 -26.31
CA LEU A 528 21.09 -18.29 -26.53
C LEU A 528 21.76 -16.95 -26.20
N TRP A 529 22.59 -16.91 -25.16
CA TRP A 529 23.39 -15.74 -24.81
C TRP A 529 24.44 -15.47 -25.88
N LEU A 530 25.21 -16.48 -26.30
CA LEU A 530 26.20 -16.38 -27.37
C LEU A 530 25.58 -15.88 -28.69
N GLY A 531 24.34 -16.25 -28.97
CA GLY A 531 23.59 -15.80 -30.14
C GLY A 531 23.08 -14.35 -30.09
N ILE A 532 23.28 -13.61 -28.98
CA ILE A 532 22.92 -12.19 -28.90
C ILE A 532 23.92 -11.37 -29.72
N THR A 533 23.40 -10.66 -30.70
CA THR A 533 24.21 -9.89 -31.65
C THR A 533 24.52 -8.48 -31.14
N ALA A 534 25.64 -7.91 -31.59
CA ALA A 534 26.00 -6.51 -31.35
C ALA A 534 24.86 -5.53 -31.71
N LYS A 535 24.16 -5.78 -32.83
CA LYS A 535 23.02 -4.96 -33.27
C LYS A 535 21.86 -5.00 -32.27
N GLN A 536 21.59 -6.14 -31.64
CA GLN A 536 20.55 -6.24 -30.61
C GLN A 536 20.92 -5.44 -29.37
N CYS A 537 22.15 -5.56 -28.87
CA CYS A 537 22.64 -4.77 -27.74
C CYS A 537 22.53 -3.26 -28.04
N LEU A 538 23.03 -2.82 -29.20
CA LEU A 538 22.97 -1.41 -29.60
C LEU A 538 21.54 -0.89 -29.70
N THR A 539 20.61 -1.68 -30.26
CA THR A 539 19.21 -1.29 -30.39
C THR A 539 18.54 -1.11 -29.02
N LEU A 540 18.83 -2.00 -28.07
CA LEU A 540 18.29 -1.91 -26.72
C LEU A 540 18.84 -0.70 -25.97
N VAL A 541 20.14 -0.46 -26.05
CA VAL A 541 20.79 0.70 -25.40
C VAL A 541 20.31 2.03 -26.03
N ASN A 542 20.19 2.11 -27.36
CA ASN A 542 19.65 3.29 -28.05
C ASN A 542 18.15 3.56 -27.73
N SER A 543 17.46 2.63 -27.07
CA SER A 543 16.10 2.88 -26.58
C SER A 543 16.06 3.73 -25.30
N MET A 544 17.20 3.91 -24.61
CA MET A 544 17.27 4.61 -23.32
C MET A 544 16.72 6.04 -23.33
N PRO A 545 17.04 6.92 -24.29
CA PRO A 545 16.49 8.28 -24.31
C PRO A 545 14.96 8.29 -24.33
N ARG A 546 14.33 7.33 -25.05
CA ARG A 546 12.88 7.18 -25.06
C ARG A 546 12.34 6.69 -23.72
N ARG A 547 13.00 5.72 -23.07
CA ARG A 547 12.60 5.22 -21.75
C ARG A 547 12.66 6.31 -20.68
N ILE A 548 13.71 7.14 -20.70
CA ILE A 548 13.84 8.28 -19.78
C ILE A 548 12.70 9.29 -20.01
N LYS A 549 12.41 9.65 -21.26
CA LYS A 549 11.27 10.54 -21.58
C LYS A 549 9.94 9.96 -21.11
N GLN A 550 9.72 8.67 -21.30
CA GLN A 550 8.53 7.99 -20.81
C GLN A 550 8.44 8.05 -19.29
N CYS A 551 9.52 7.69 -18.58
CA CYS A 551 9.61 7.76 -17.12
C CYS A 551 9.28 9.17 -16.59
N ILE A 552 9.83 10.22 -17.22
CA ILE A 552 9.53 11.63 -16.89
C ILE A 552 8.04 11.93 -17.12
N SER A 553 7.49 11.51 -18.27
CA SER A 553 6.08 11.78 -18.61
C SER A 553 5.08 11.15 -17.63
N VAL A 554 5.43 9.99 -17.07
CA VAL A 554 4.62 9.30 -16.05
C VAL A 554 5.07 9.63 -14.62
N ARG A 555 5.97 10.61 -14.45
CA ARG A 555 6.50 11.09 -13.17
C ARG A 555 7.03 9.95 -12.27
N GLY A 556 7.76 9.02 -12.85
CA GLY A 556 8.33 7.86 -12.13
C GLY A 556 7.38 6.67 -11.97
N GLY A 557 6.18 6.70 -12.55
CA GLY A 557 5.33 5.51 -12.65
C GLY A 557 5.90 4.42 -13.58
N THR A 558 5.35 3.22 -13.52
CA THR A 558 5.66 2.11 -14.44
C THR A 558 5.14 2.41 -15.84
N PHE A 559 5.96 2.24 -16.87
CA PHE A 559 5.59 2.52 -18.27
C PHE A 559 5.88 1.37 -19.23
N ASN A 560 6.63 0.36 -18.81
CA ASN A 560 6.74 -0.90 -19.53
C ASN A 560 6.14 -2.04 -18.69
N LYS A 561 5.46 -2.96 -19.37
CA LYS A 561 5.14 -4.28 -18.83
C LYS A 561 6.04 -5.24 -19.60
N TYR A 562 7.27 -5.42 -19.13
CA TYR A 562 8.04 -6.57 -19.60
C TYR A 562 7.48 -7.85 -18.98
#